data_AF-X1GIT7-F1
#
_entry.id   AF-X1GIT7-F1
#
_cell.length_a   1.000
_cell.length_b   1.000
_cell.length_c   1.000
_cell.angle_alpha   90.00
_cell.angle_beta   90.00
_cell.angle_gamma   90.00
#
_symmetry.space_group_name_H-M   'P 1'
#
loop_
_entity.id
_entity.type
_entity.pdbx_description
1 polymer ?
#
loop_
_entity_poly.entity_id
_entity_poly.type
_entity_poly.pdbx_seq_one_letter_code
_entity_poly.pdbx_strand_id
1 'polypeptide(L)'
;LNQWTHVVGTFSDENIIVYKNGVPAPSSTLGTTTIHSNDEPLGIGGEGDGGTSFNFNGTIDDVRIYDRALSEEEAQELMDLATPDPCCADLDDDGNVNLSDFTLLAENWHKKGNPLVINEFLVSNSSCNADPQGEYDDWLEIYNNGSIPVDIGGMYLTDDLSEPSSEWWRIPDDSPVDTTIGPYGHLLIWADGDTDQGTLHASFSIKNGEDIGLYDADKNLIDSISFDDQVADISYGRYPDAGDTWRFMGFPTPRAQNNAGYLGQVADTEFSHN
;
A
#
# COMPACT_ATOMS: atom_id res chain seq x y z
N LEU A 1 -9.29 -4.17 43.21
CA LEU A 1 -8.97 -2.82 42.70
C LEU A 1 -7.47 -2.64 42.86
N ASN A 2 -6.79 -2.10 41.86
CA ASN A 2 -5.31 -2.05 41.73
C ASN A 2 -4.64 -3.39 41.43
N GLN A 3 -5.25 -4.18 40.55
CA GLN A 3 -4.62 -5.37 39.95
C GLN A 3 -4.72 -5.24 38.44
N TRP A 4 -3.64 -5.57 37.73
CA TRP A 4 -3.69 -5.74 36.29
C TRP A 4 -4.73 -6.80 35.94
N THR A 5 -5.53 -6.53 34.92
CA THR A 5 -6.59 -7.41 34.44
C THR A 5 -6.41 -7.50 32.94
N HIS A 6 -6.27 -8.72 32.43
CA HIS A 6 -6.26 -8.97 31.00
C HIS A 6 -7.71 -8.94 30.50
N VAL A 7 -7.99 -8.18 29.45
CA VAL A 7 -9.32 -8.04 28.85
C VAL A 7 -9.20 -8.26 27.36
N VAL A 8 -10.03 -9.15 26.82
CA VAL A 8 -10.17 -9.39 25.38
C VAL A 8 -11.64 -9.18 25.01
N GLY A 9 -11.91 -8.34 24.01
CA GLY A 9 -13.22 -8.23 23.40
C GLY A 9 -13.19 -8.86 22.01
N THR A 10 -14.12 -9.75 21.70
CA THR A 10 -14.29 -10.32 20.36
C THR A 10 -15.65 -9.96 19.79
N PHE A 11 -15.69 -9.76 18.48
CA PHE A 11 -16.89 -9.46 17.72
C PHE A 11 -16.93 -10.37 16.50
N SER A 12 -18.01 -11.11 16.33
CA SER A 12 -18.29 -11.91 15.13
C SER A 12 -19.73 -11.68 14.65
N ASP A 13 -20.10 -12.29 13.53
CA ASP A 13 -21.46 -12.27 12.99
C ASP A 13 -22.50 -12.88 13.95
N GLU A 14 -22.05 -13.67 14.93
CA GLU A 14 -22.92 -14.40 15.84
C GLU A 14 -22.92 -13.83 17.27
N ASN A 15 -21.77 -13.39 17.79
CA ASN A 15 -21.58 -13.10 19.21
C ASN A 15 -20.61 -11.94 19.48
N ILE A 16 -20.83 -11.23 20.59
CA ILE A 16 -19.80 -10.44 21.27
C ILE A 16 -19.43 -11.17 22.55
N ILE A 17 -18.13 -11.44 22.73
CA ILE A 17 -17.62 -12.06 23.94
C ILE A 17 -16.58 -11.14 24.56
N VAL A 18 -16.69 -10.94 25.88
CA VAL A 18 -15.65 -10.27 26.66
C VAL A 18 -15.01 -11.30 27.56
N TYR A 19 -13.71 -11.52 27.42
CA TYR A 19 -12.93 -12.36 28.31
C TYR A 19 -12.27 -11.49 29.37
N LYS A 20 -12.33 -11.92 30.62
CA LYS A 20 -11.63 -11.31 31.73
C LYS A 20 -10.68 -12.32 32.34
N ASN A 21 -9.38 -12.02 32.30
CA ASN A 21 -8.32 -12.94 32.72
C ASN A 21 -8.45 -14.31 32.06
N GLY A 22 -8.68 -14.33 30.74
CA GLY A 22 -8.83 -15.54 29.93
C GLY A 22 -10.20 -16.22 30.02
N VAL A 23 -11.08 -15.83 30.94
CA VAL A 23 -12.38 -16.47 31.15
C VAL A 23 -13.51 -15.67 30.50
N PRO A 24 -14.42 -16.29 29.70
CA PRO A 24 -15.53 -15.57 29.09
C PRO A 24 -16.52 -15.05 30.13
N ALA A 25 -16.86 -13.78 30.05
CA ALA A 25 -18.01 -13.20 30.73
C ALA A 25 -19.31 -13.63 30.02
N PRO A 26 -20.46 -13.63 30.71
CA PRO A 26 -21.74 -13.92 30.08
C PRO A 26 -21.97 -13.04 28.85
N SER A 27 -22.10 -13.67 27.68
CA SER A 27 -22.34 -12.97 26.42
C SER A 27 -23.84 -12.73 26.19
N SER A 28 -24.15 -11.68 25.44
CA SER A 28 -25.48 -11.42 24.89
C SER A 28 -25.45 -11.68 23.39
N THR A 29 -26.45 -12.38 22.87
CA THR A 29 -26.63 -12.51 21.41
C THR A 29 -26.87 -11.13 20.80
N LEU A 30 -26.21 -10.83 19.68
CA LEU A 30 -26.32 -9.54 19.03
C LEU A 30 -27.66 -9.36 18.30
N GLY A 31 -28.13 -8.11 18.26
CA GLY A 31 -29.17 -7.65 17.34
C GLY A 31 -28.62 -6.91 16.11
N THR A 32 -27.30 -6.67 16.06
CA THR A 32 -26.61 -5.92 14.98
C THR A 32 -25.29 -6.60 14.65
N THR A 33 -24.98 -6.77 13.37
CA THR A 33 -23.74 -7.41 12.88
C THR A 33 -22.70 -6.40 12.39
N THR A 34 -22.89 -5.10 12.65
CA THR A 34 -22.02 -4.03 12.13
C THR A 34 -21.31 -3.27 13.25
N ILE A 35 -19.99 -3.12 13.11
CA ILE A 35 -19.19 -2.16 13.88
C ILE A 35 -19.38 -0.79 13.24
N HIS A 36 -19.78 0.20 14.04
CA HIS A 36 -19.93 1.57 13.56
C HIS A 36 -18.55 2.21 13.35
N SER A 37 -18.37 2.92 12.24
CA SER A 37 -17.18 3.71 11.93
C SER A 37 -17.52 5.20 11.81
N ASN A 38 -16.55 6.05 12.10
CA ASN A 38 -16.60 7.50 11.95
C ASN A 38 -15.19 8.01 11.55
N ASP A 39 -15.05 9.33 11.35
CA ASP A 39 -13.77 9.96 10.99
C ASP A 39 -12.97 10.46 12.21
N GLU A 40 -13.39 10.13 13.43
CA GLU A 40 -12.70 10.54 14.65
C GLU A 40 -11.47 9.64 14.91
N PRO A 41 -10.42 10.17 15.57
CA PRO A 41 -9.26 9.36 15.93
C PRO A 41 -9.64 8.14 16.80
N LEU A 42 -9.07 6.98 16.49
CA LEU A 42 -9.22 5.78 17.32
C LEU A 42 -8.60 6.02 18.70
N GLY A 43 -9.44 6.01 19.74
CA GLY A 43 -9.02 6.10 21.13
C GLY A 43 -9.16 4.77 21.87
N ILE A 44 -8.11 4.36 22.59
CA ILE A 44 -8.17 3.21 23.51
C ILE A 44 -8.47 3.72 24.92
N GLY A 45 -9.51 3.16 25.55
CA GLY A 45 -9.97 3.62 26.87
C GLY A 45 -10.71 4.96 26.85
N GLY A 46 -11.12 5.45 25.67
CA GLY A 46 -11.95 6.65 25.51
C GLY A 46 -13.43 6.31 25.35
N GLU A 47 -14.30 7.29 25.58
CA GLU A 47 -15.69 7.22 25.12
C GLU A 47 -15.74 7.22 23.58
N GLY A 48 -16.66 6.46 22.99
CA GLY A 48 -16.85 6.41 21.54
C GLY A 48 -17.21 7.78 20.95
N ASP A 49 -17.04 7.93 19.64
CA ASP A 49 -17.45 9.11 18.86
C ASP A 49 -16.89 10.45 19.39
N GLY A 50 -15.65 10.45 19.91
CA GLY A 50 -14.97 11.66 20.38
C GLY A 50 -15.44 12.19 21.75
N GLY A 51 -16.24 11.40 22.49
CA GLY A 51 -16.65 11.74 23.84
C GLY A 51 -15.48 11.77 24.85
N THR A 52 -15.68 12.47 25.98
CA THR A 52 -14.67 12.56 27.06
C THR A 52 -15.23 12.30 28.45
N SER A 53 -16.52 11.96 28.55
CA SER A 53 -17.23 11.85 29.82
C SER A 53 -17.01 10.52 30.52
N PHE A 54 -16.67 9.47 29.76
CA PHE A 54 -16.55 8.09 30.28
C PHE A 54 -15.19 7.46 29.99
N ASN A 55 -14.13 8.27 29.95
CA ASN A 55 -12.78 7.75 29.74
C ASN A 55 -12.34 6.85 30.90
N PHE A 56 -11.66 5.77 30.55
CA PHE A 56 -11.06 4.84 31.49
C PHE A 56 -10.03 5.58 32.36
N ASN A 57 -10.28 5.57 33.67
CA ASN A 57 -9.39 6.17 34.65
C ASN A 57 -8.43 5.11 35.20
N GLY A 58 -7.37 4.81 34.44
CA GLY A 58 -6.35 3.83 34.79
C GLY A 58 -5.21 3.78 33.78
N THR A 59 -4.26 2.86 34.01
CA THR A 59 -3.18 2.56 33.06
C THR A 59 -3.61 1.43 32.13
N ILE A 60 -3.24 1.53 30.86
CA ILE A 60 -3.43 0.51 29.83
C ILE A 60 -2.04 0.17 29.30
N ASP A 61 -1.79 -1.11 29.04
CA ASP A 61 -0.55 -1.60 28.46
C ASP A 61 -0.86 -2.82 27.56
N ASP A 62 0.08 -3.21 26.71
CA ASP A 62 0.01 -4.43 25.87
C ASP A 62 -1.22 -4.53 24.94
N VAL A 63 -1.63 -3.41 24.35
CA VAL A 63 -2.80 -3.35 23.44
C VAL A 63 -2.53 -4.12 22.14
N ARG A 64 -3.49 -4.97 21.76
CA ARG A 64 -3.48 -5.72 20.48
C ARG A 64 -4.84 -5.57 19.80
N ILE A 65 -4.84 -5.47 18.47
CA ILE A 65 -6.03 -5.40 17.61
C ILE A 65 -5.88 -6.48 16.54
N TYR A 66 -6.96 -7.21 16.27
CA TYR A 66 -7.01 -8.30 15.30
C TYR A 66 -8.13 -8.04 14.29
N ASP A 67 -7.94 -8.50 13.06
CA ASP A 67 -8.92 -8.45 11.97
C ASP A 67 -9.95 -9.59 12.03
N ARG A 68 -9.86 -10.45 13.05
CA ARG A 68 -10.73 -11.59 13.28
C ARG A 68 -11.11 -11.75 14.75
N ALA A 69 -12.22 -12.43 14.99
CA ALA A 69 -12.58 -12.87 16.34
C ALA A 69 -11.58 -13.94 16.85
N LEU A 70 -11.10 -13.77 18.07
CA LEU A 70 -10.28 -14.77 18.76
C LEU A 70 -11.13 -15.88 19.39
N SER A 71 -10.59 -17.09 19.43
CA SER A 71 -11.16 -18.19 20.22
C SER A 71 -10.92 -18.00 21.72
N GLU A 72 -11.61 -18.79 22.54
CA GLU A 72 -11.38 -18.81 24.00
C GLU A 72 -9.94 -19.25 24.32
N GLU A 73 -9.43 -20.25 23.60
CA GLU A 73 -8.06 -20.74 23.74
C GLU A 73 -7.04 -19.64 23.41
N GLU A 74 -7.23 -18.91 22.31
CA GLU A 74 -6.33 -17.81 21.91
C GLU A 74 -6.36 -16.66 22.94
N ALA A 75 -7.55 -16.33 23.46
CA ALA A 75 -7.68 -15.33 24.53
C ALA A 75 -6.98 -15.76 25.82
N GLN A 76 -6.93 -17.06 26.10
CA GLN A 76 -6.22 -17.62 27.25
C GLN A 76 -4.71 -17.69 27.02
N GLU A 77 -4.25 -18.06 25.82
CA GLU A 77 -2.83 -18.04 25.45
C GLU A 77 -2.24 -16.62 25.57
N LEU A 78 -2.98 -15.60 25.15
CA LEU A 78 -2.60 -14.19 25.34
C LEU A 78 -2.53 -13.78 26.81
N MET A 79 -3.39 -14.34 27.66
CA MET A 79 -3.37 -14.09 29.11
C MET A 79 -2.15 -14.70 29.78
N ASP A 80 -1.76 -15.91 29.35
CA ASP A 80 -0.63 -16.67 29.89
C ASP A 80 0.72 -16.21 29.31
N LEU A 81 0.72 -15.27 28.36
CA LEU A 81 1.90 -14.76 27.71
C LEU A 81 2.84 -14.07 28.73
N ALA A 82 3.95 -14.72 29.07
CA ALA A 82 4.86 -14.28 30.14
C ALA A 82 5.65 -13.01 29.80
N THR A 83 5.75 -12.66 28.52
CA THR A 83 6.37 -11.45 27.99
C THR A 83 5.53 -10.96 26.83
N PRO A 84 5.31 -9.64 26.67
CA PRO A 84 4.68 -9.10 25.48
C PRO A 84 5.38 -9.65 24.25
N ASP A 85 4.63 -10.24 23.32
CA ASP A 85 5.21 -10.74 22.07
C ASP A 85 5.83 -9.56 21.31
N PRO A 86 7.18 -9.49 21.16
CA PRO A 86 7.81 -8.38 20.46
C PRO A 86 7.66 -8.52 18.94
N CYS A 87 7.29 -9.69 18.42
CA CYS A 87 7.34 -9.95 16.97
C CYS A 87 6.38 -9.08 16.15
N CYS A 88 5.33 -8.54 16.77
CA CYS A 88 4.38 -7.67 16.08
C CYS A 88 4.66 -6.17 16.28
N ALA A 89 5.61 -5.81 17.13
CA ALA A 89 6.00 -4.41 17.40
C ALA A 89 7.40 -4.06 16.84
N ASP A 90 8.17 -5.07 16.45
CA ASP A 90 9.41 -4.96 15.68
C ASP A 90 9.04 -4.87 14.19
N LEU A 91 8.82 -3.64 13.72
CA LEU A 91 8.38 -3.34 12.37
C LEU A 91 9.53 -3.32 11.36
N ASP A 92 10.78 -3.22 11.80
CA ASP A 92 11.97 -3.34 10.95
C ASP A 92 12.69 -4.70 11.00
N ASP A 93 12.19 -5.66 11.79
CA ASP A 93 12.71 -7.02 11.95
C ASP A 93 14.18 -7.03 12.43
N ASP A 94 14.59 -6.02 13.21
CA ASP A 94 15.96 -5.89 13.74
C ASP A 94 16.18 -6.66 15.07
N GLY A 95 15.11 -7.23 15.61
CA GLY A 95 15.06 -7.96 16.86
C GLY A 95 14.85 -7.08 18.11
N ASN A 96 14.64 -5.76 17.96
CA ASN A 96 14.50 -4.81 19.06
C ASN A 96 13.36 -3.82 18.82
N VAL A 97 12.38 -3.80 19.72
CA VAL A 97 11.34 -2.75 19.71
C VAL A 97 11.92 -1.41 20.22
N ASN A 98 12.07 -0.43 19.34
CA ASN A 98 12.74 0.84 19.58
C ASN A 98 12.10 2.03 18.82
N LEU A 99 12.79 3.17 18.78
CA LEU A 99 12.26 4.39 18.14
C LEU A 99 12.12 4.23 16.61
N SER A 100 12.94 3.38 15.98
CA SER A 100 12.85 3.05 14.56
C SER A 100 11.50 2.41 14.22
N ASP A 101 11.03 1.47 15.04
CA ASP A 101 9.69 0.89 14.89
C ASP A 101 8.61 1.92 15.08
N PHE A 102 8.76 2.83 16.06
CA PHE A 102 7.80 3.91 16.24
C PHE A 102 7.78 4.89 15.06
N THR A 103 8.94 5.14 14.44
CA THR A 103 9.05 5.93 13.22
C THR A 103 8.36 5.24 12.06
N LEU A 104 8.60 3.95 11.85
CA LEU A 104 7.90 3.14 10.84
C LEU A 104 6.40 3.10 11.09
N LEU A 105 5.98 2.92 12.34
CA LEU A 105 4.58 2.98 12.72
C LEU A 105 4.01 4.35 12.37
N ALA A 106 4.61 5.46 12.83
CA ALA A 106 4.10 6.81 12.65
C ALA A 106 4.08 7.26 11.17
N GLU A 107 5.08 6.86 10.38
CA GLU A 107 5.14 7.11 8.93
C GLU A 107 4.04 6.36 8.17
N ASN A 108 3.67 5.16 8.65
CA ASN A 108 2.70 4.29 7.99
C ASN A 108 1.30 4.31 8.63
N TRP A 109 1.13 4.92 9.81
CA TRP A 109 -0.13 4.97 10.58
C TRP A 109 -1.26 5.72 9.85
N HIS A 110 -0.93 6.48 8.81
CA HIS A 110 -1.90 7.18 7.95
C HIS A 110 -1.96 6.62 6.53
N LYS A 111 -1.06 5.70 6.17
CA LYS A 111 -1.10 4.99 4.89
C LYS A 111 -1.98 3.76 5.08
N LYS A 112 -3.20 3.79 4.55
CA LYS A 112 -4.04 2.59 4.39
C LYS A 112 -3.15 1.56 3.68
N GLY A 113 -2.95 0.38 4.29
CA GLY A 113 -1.89 -0.61 3.99
C GLY A 113 -1.93 -1.26 2.60
N ASN A 114 -1.87 -0.45 1.56
CA ASN A 114 -1.71 -0.90 0.20
C ASN A 114 -0.21 -0.90 -0.14
N PRO A 115 0.42 -2.08 -0.32
CA PRO A 115 1.85 -2.19 -0.58
C PRO A 115 2.24 -1.77 -2.01
N LEU A 116 1.27 -1.41 -2.84
CA LEU A 116 1.48 -1.04 -4.23
C LEU A 116 2.07 0.37 -4.34
N VAL A 117 3.05 0.51 -5.22
CA VAL A 117 3.66 1.79 -5.58
C VAL A 117 3.86 1.86 -7.09
N ILE A 118 3.86 3.07 -7.64
CA ILE A 118 4.37 3.31 -8.98
C ILE A 118 5.90 3.20 -8.87
N ASN A 119 6.50 2.28 -9.62
CA ASN A 119 7.90 1.89 -9.43
C ASN A 119 8.83 2.44 -10.50
N GLU A 120 8.45 2.32 -11.76
CA GLU A 120 9.23 2.74 -12.91
C GLU A 120 8.27 3.09 -14.05
N PHE A 121 8.63 4.06 -14.89
CA PHE A 121 7.91 4.33 -16.11
C PHE A 121 8.86 4.82 -17.18
N LEU A 122 8.50 4.63 -18.45
CA LEU A 122 9.24 5.11 -19.59
C LEU A 122 8.30 5.87 -20.52
N VAL A 123 8.67 7.12 -20.79
CA VAL A 123 7.98 8.02 -21.71
C VAL A 123 8.81 8.20 -22.97
N SER A 124 8.15 8.28 -24.12
CA SER A 124 8.78 8.32 -25.44
C SER A 124 9.63 7.08 -25.71
N ASN A 125 9.03 5.90 -25.58
CA ASN A 125 9.67 4.66 -25.99
C ASN A 125 9.86 4.61 -27.51
N SER A 126 11.08 4.33 -27.96
CA SER A 126 11.39 4.28 -29.40
C SER A 126 12.23 3.09 -29.81
N SER A 127 12.94 2.47 -28.87
CA SER A 127 13.87 1.38 -29.17
C SER A 127 14.06 0.33 -28.08
N CYS A 128 13.46 0.49 -26.90
CA CYS A 128 13.64 -0.42 -25.77
C CYS A 128 12.31 -1.05 -25.31
N ASN A 129 12.31 -2.34 -24.97
CA ASN A 129 11.11 -3.00 -24.41
C ASN A 129 9.83 -2.82 -25.26
N ALA A 130 9.75 -3.54 -26.39
CA ALA A 130 8.53 -3.58 -27.18
C ALA A 130 7.43 -4.38 -26.48
N ASP A 131 6.18 -4.03 -26.77
CA ASP A 131 4.99 -4.72 -26.33
C ASP A 131 4.81 -6.10 -27.01
N PRO A 132 3.79 -6.90 -26.64
CA PRO A 132 3.51 -8.19 -27.30
C PRO A 132 3.21 -8.09 -28.80
N GLN A 133 2.81 -6.91 -29.30
CA GLN A 133 2.50 -6.60 -30.69
C GLN A 133 3.76 -6.16 -31.47
N GLY A 134 4.85 -5.88 -30.76
CA GLY A 134 6.13 -5.44 -31.30
C GLY A 134 6.25 -3.92 -31.46
N GLU A 135 5.35 -3.17 -30.83
CA GLU A 135 5.28 -1.71 -30.78
C GLU A 135 6.11 -1.20 -29.59
N TYR A 136 6.67 -0.01 -29.71
CA TYR A 136 7.48 0.61 -28.65
C TYR A 136 6.64 1.67 -27.97
N ASP A 137 5.75 1.23 -27.10
CA ASP A 137 4.83 2.12 -26.39
C ASP A 137 5.40 2.56 -25.05
N ASP A 138 4.86 3.66 -24.57
CA ASP A 138 5.11 4.13 -23.22
C ASP A 138 4.55 3.10 -22.23
N TRP A 139 5.18 3.01 -21.07
CA TRP A 139 4.75 2.04 -20.06
C TRP A 139 5.01 2.55 -18.66
N LEU A 140 4.23 2.03 -17.74
CA LEU A 140 4.42 2.20 -16.31
C LEU A 140 4.45 0.83 -15.63
N GLU A 141 5.12 0.78 -14.50
CA GLU A 141 5.29 -0.41 -13.69
C GLU A 141 4.77 -0.16 -12.28
N ILE A 142 3.92 -1.07 -11.82
CA ILE A 142 3.46 -1.12 -10.43
C ILE A 142 4.26 -2.21 -9.72
N TYR A 143 4.78 -1.89 -8.54
CA TYR A 143 5.49 -2.85 -7.69
C TYR A 143 4.70 -3.12 -6.42
N ASN A 144 4.62 -4.39 -6.04
CA ASN A 144 4.05 -4.83 -4.78
C ASN A 144 5.15 -4.98 -3.72
N ASN A 145 5.30 -4.00 -2.83
CA ASN A 145 6.27 -4.06 -1.74
C ASN A 145 5.84 -4.95 -0.55
N GLY A 146 4.78 -5.73 -0.72
CA GLY A 146 4.20 -6.61 0.27
C GLY A 146 4.64 -8.06 0.10
N SER A 147 4.51 -8.83 1.17
CA SER A 147 4.81 -10.26 1.19
C SER A 147 3.64 -11.16 0.75
N ILE A 148 2.52 -10.56 0.33
CA ILE A 148 1.30 -11.25 -0.11
C ILE A 148 0.96 -10.77 -1.54
N PRO A 149 0.54 -11.66 -2.46
CA PRO A 149 0.06 -11.25 -3.77
C PRO A 149 -1.10 -10.24 -3.70
N VAL A 150 -1.12 -9.28 -4.61
CA VAL A 150 -2.19 -8.28 -4.71
C VAL A 150 -2.75 -8.28 -6.13
N ASP A 151 -4.06 -8.51 -6.25
CA ASP A 151 -4.78 -8.32 -7.51
C ASP A 151 -5.17 -6.85 -7.65
N ILE A 152 -4.69 -6.22 -8.73
CA ILE A 152 -4.99 -4.80 -9.03
C ILE A 152 -6.19 -4.63 -9.95
N GLY A 153 -6.86 -5.72 -10.35
CA GLY A 153 -8.08 -5.68 -11.14
C GLY A 153 -9.12 -4.76 -10.49
N GLY A 154 -9.62 -3.80 -11.26
CA GLY A 154 -10.64 -2.85 -10.81
C GLY A 154 -10.14 -1.62 -10.07
N MET A 155 -8.83 -1.51 -9.83
CA MET A 155 -8.16 -0.26 -9.46
C MET A 155 -8.14 0.72 -10.64
N TYR A 156 -7.70 1.96 -10.38
CA TYR A 156 -7.70 3.02 -11.38
C TYR A 156 -6.31 3.62 -11.59
N LEU A 157 -6.03 4.01 -12.84
CA LEU A 157 -4.87 4.76 -13.27
C LEU A 157 -5.29 6.00 -14.07
N THR A 158 -4.47 7.04 -14.02
CA THR A 158 -4.64 8.29 -14.78
C THR A 158 -3.28 8.93 -15.07
N ASP A 159 -3.17 9.63 -16.20
CA ASP A 159 -2.05 10.50 -16.58
C ASP A 159 -2.27 11.99 -16.21
N ASP A 160 -3.43 12.34 -15.64
CA ASP A 160 -3.79 13.71 -15.26
C ASP A 160 -4.50 13.74 -13.89
N LEU A 161 -3.79 14.14 -12.84
CA LEU A 161 -4.36 14.21 -11.48
C LEU A 161 -5.44 15.29 -11.33
N SER A 162 -5.60 16.16 -12.32
CA SER A 162 -6.63 17.21 -12.35
C SER A 162 -7.94 16.74 -13.00
N GLU A 163 -7.93 15.62 -13.70
CA GLU A 163 -9.10 15.10 -14.38
C GLU A 163 -10.11 14.45 -13.40
N PRO A 164 -11.41 14.52 -13.69
CA PRO A 164 -12.40 13.89 -12.81
C PRO A 164 -12.29 12.37 -12.90
N SER A 165 -12.51 11.69 -11.77
CA SER A 165 -12.44 10.21 -11.69
C SER A 165 -13.42 9.42 -12.57
N SER A 166 -14.25 10.09 -13.39
CA SER A 166 -15.01 9.45 -14.46
C SER A 166 -14.18 9.12 -15.69
N GLU A 167 -13.05 9.81 -15.89
CA GLU A 167 -12.15 9.63 -17.04
C GLU A 167 -11.01 8.65 -16.76
N TRP A 168 -10.69 8.39 -15.48
CA TRP A 168 -9.62 7.47 -15.09
C TRP A 168 -9.82 6.08 -15.71
N TRP A 169 -8.73 5.51 -16.21
CA TRP A 169 -8.74 4.16 -16.73
C TRP A 169 -8.91 3.16 -15.59
N ARG A 170 -9.95 2.34 -15.67
CA ARG A 170 -10.13 1.22 -14.74
C ARG A 170 -9.42 0.00 -15.30
N ILE A 171 -8.48 -0.54 -14.53
CA ILE A 171 -7.82 -1.80 -14.87
C ILE A 171 -8.89 -2.91 -14.95
N PRO A 172 -8.96 -3.70 -16.03
CA PRO A 172 -9.94 -4.78 -16.14
C PRO A 172 -9.85 -5.76 -14.97
N ASP A 173 -10.99 -6.22 -14.45
CA ASP A 173 -11.09 -7.11 -13.28
C ASP A 173 -11.59 -8.52 -13.62
N ASP A 174 -11.57 -8.87 -14.91
CA ASP A 174 -12.03 -10.16 -15.42
C ASP A 174 -10.90 -11.19 -15.63
N SER A 175 -9.63 -10.78 -15.47
CA SER A 175 -8.45 -11.65 -15.62
C SER A 175 -7.43 -11.50 -14.48
N PRO A 176 -7.70 -12.05 -13.28
CA PRO A 176 -6.75 -12.04 -12.16
C PRO A 176 -5.38 -12.66 -12.49
N VAL A 177 -5.30 -13.53 -13.50
CA VAL A 177 -4.02 -14.11 -13.94
C VAL A 177 -3.09 -13.07 -14.56
N ASP A 178 -3.64 -12.01 -15.13
CA ASP A 178 -2.89 -10.90 -15.73
C ASP A 178 -2.71 -9.74 -14.75
N THR A 179 -3.62 -9.57 -13.79
CA THR A 179 -3.64 -8.42 -12.86
C THR A 179 -3.12 -8.74 -11.45
N THR A 180 -2.76 -9.98 -11.14
CA THR A 180 -2.16 -10.32 -9.84
C THR A 180 -0.66 -10.07 -9.85
N ILE A 181 -0.21 -9.17 -8.98
CA ILE A 181 1.21 -8.93 -8.70
C ILE A 181 1.63 -9.83 -7.55
N GLY A 182 2.62 -10.70 -7.79
CA GLY A 182 3.21 -11.54 -6.75
C GLY A 182 3.86 -10.72 -5.62
N PRO A 183 4.22 -11.36 -4.49
CA PRO A 183 4.94 -10.68 -3.42
C PRO A 183 6.29 -10.18 -3.93
N TYR A 184 6.63 -8.92 -3.65
CA TYR A 184 7.83 -8.26 -4.19
C TYR A 184 7.91 -8.34 -5.73
N GLY A 185 6.75 -8.41 -6.37
CA GLY A 185 6.62 -8.54 -7.82
C GLY A 185 6.34 -7.22 -8.51
N HIS A 186 6.52 -7.23 -9.83
CA HIS A 186 6.34 -6.09 -10.72
C HIS A 186 5.28 -6.43 -11.76
N LEU A 187 4.46 -5.45 -12.13
CA LEU A 187 3.51 -5.58 -13.22
C LEU A 187 3.63 -4.38 -14.16
N LEU A 188 3.83 -4.69 -15.43
CA LEU A 188 3.98 -3.73 -16.50
C LEU A 188 2.63 -3.46 -17.16
N ILE A 189 2.32 -2.18 -17.37
CA ILE A 189 1.12 -1.69 -18.05
C ILE A 189 1.58 -0.80 -19.21
N TRP A 190 1.13 -1.10 -20.41
CA TRP A 190 1.37 -0.29 -21.61
C TRP A 190 0.41 0.89 -21.61
N ALA A 191 0.94 2.10 -21.77
CA ALA A 191 0.17 3.33 -21.87
C ALA A 191 0.18 3.81 -23.32
N ASP A 192 -0.61 3.12 -24.14
CA ASP A 192 -0.68 3.30 -25.60
C ASP A 192 -2.00 3.91 -26.08
N GLY A 193 -3.02 3.98 -25.20
CA GLY A 193 -4.36 4.41 -25.55
C GLY A 193 -5.17 3.37 -26.32
N ASP A 194 -4.76 2.10 -26.34
CA ASP A 194 -5.37 1.03 -27.13
C ASP A 194 -5.75 -0.21 -26.29
N THR A 195 -6.88 -0.10 -25.59
CA THR A 195 -7.41 -1.20 -24.76
C THR A 195 -7.79 -2.47 -25.53
N ASP A 196 -7.87 -2.41 -26.87
CA ASP A 196 -8.19 -3.59 -27.69
C ASP A 196 -7.01 -4.57 -27.80
N GLN A 197 -5.81 -4.16 -27.39
CA GLN A 197 -4.58 -4.97 -27.47
C GLN A 197 -4.39 -5.94 -26.29
N GLY A 198 -5.09 -5.73 -25.18
CA GLY A 198 -5.10 -6.67 -24.06
C GLY A 198 -5.38 -6.02 -22.71
N THR A 199 -5.46 -6.86 -21.66
CA THR A 199 -5.82 -6.46 -20.29
C THR A 199 -4.92 -5.36 -19.71
N LEU A 200 -3.63 -5.34 -20.07
CA LEU A 200 -2.63 -4.42 -19.53
C LEU A 200 -2.27 -3.30 -20.52
N HIS A 201 -3.16 -2.97 -21.46
CA HIS A 201 -3.06 -1.80 -22.34
C HIS A 201 -4.06 -0.73 -21.88
N ALA A 202 -3.55 0.42 -21.45
CA ALA A 202 -4.31 1.49 -20.83
C ALA A 202 -5.05 2.33 -21.87
N SER A 203 -6.14 2.96 -21.46
CA SER A 203 -6.90 3.86 -22.35
C SER A 203 -6.25 5.24 -22.54
N PHE A 204 -5.02 5.45 -22.07
CA PHE A 204 -4.26 6.70 -22.15
C PHE A 204 -2.80 6.45 -22.55
N SER A 205 -2.12 7.51 -22.93
CA SER A 205 -0.69 7.55 -23.26
C SER A 205 0.01 8.64 -22.47
N ILE A 206 1.20 8.35 -21.94
CA ILE A 206 1.93 9.27 -21.06
C ILE A 206 2.73 10.28 -21.87
N LYS A 207 2.71 11.56 -21.52
CA LYS A 207 3.49 12.62 -22.17
C LYS A 207 4.44 13.29 -21.18
N ASN A 208 5.37 14.07 -21.73
CA ASN A 208 6.29 14.86 -20.91
C ASN A 208 5.55 15.91 -20.08
N GLY A 209 5.91 16.05 -18.81
CA GLY A 209 5.33 17.06 -17.92
C GLY A 209 3.95 16.69 -17.35
N GLU A 210 3.55 15.41 -17.42
CA GLU A 210 2.27 14.91 -16.93
C GLU A 210 2.39 14.33 -15.51
N ASP A 211 1.29 13.74 -15.05
CA ASP A 211 1.21 13.03 -13.79
C ASP A 211 1.02 11.52 -14.03
N ILE A 212 1.20 10.71 -12.99
CA ILE A 212 0.68 9.34 -12.93
C ILE A 212 0.04 9.18 -11.57
N GLY A 213 -1.23 8.76 -11.54
CA GLY A 213 -1.95 8.46 -10.31
C GLY A 213 -2.42 7.00 -10.26
N LEU A 214 -2.20 6.34 -9.13
CA LEU A 214 -2.71 5.00 -8.81
C LEU A 214 -3.71 5.09 -7.66
N TYR A 215 -4.91 4.54 -7.87
CA TYR A 215 -6.02 4.60 -6.90
C TYR A 215 -6.64 3.23 -6.66
N ASP A 216 -7.13 2.99 -5.44
CA ASP A 216 -7.86 1.77 -5.09
C ASP A 216 -9.24 1.71 -5.79
N ALA A 217 -9.93 0.57 -5.68
CA ALA A 217 -11.24 0.38 -6.31
C ALA A 217 -12.33 1.34 -5.77
N ASP A 218 -12.12 1.89 -4.56
CA ASP A 218 -12.98 2.91 -3.95
C ASP A 218 -12.54 4.34 -4.31
N LYS A 219 -11.54 4.49 -5.20
CA LYS A 219 -10.96 5.75 -5.68
C LYS A 219 -10.15 6.53 -4.63
N ASN A 220 -9.67 5.86 -3.58
CA ASN A 220 -8.69 6.45 -2.67
C ASN A 220 -7.29 6.40 -3.30
N LEU A 221 -6.52 7.48 -3.12
CA LEU A 221 -5.15 7.54 -3.62
C LEU A 221 -4.26 6.49 -2.94
N ILE A 222 -3.54 5.70 -3.74
CA ILE A 222 -2.50 4.77 -3.29
C ILE A 222 -1.13 5.42 -3.45
N ASP A 223 -0.78 5.84 -4.66
CA ASP A 223 0.50 6.48 -4.99
C ASP A 223 0.32 7.44 -6.17
N SER A 224 1.18 8.45 -6.27
CA SER A 224 1.23 9.31 -7.44
C SER A 224 2.61 9.95 -7.63
N ILE A 225 2.85 10.40 -8.86
CA ILE A 225 4.01 11.20 -9.21
C ILE A 225 3.62 12.26 -10.23
N SER A 226 4.13 13.48 -10.06
CA SER A 226 4.24 14.50 -11.10
C SER A 226 5.69 14.54 -11.57
N PHE A 227 5.94 14.56 -12.87
CA PHE A 227 7.29 14.50 -13.42
C PHE A 227 7.51 15.54 -14.52
N ASP A 228 8.76 15.97 -14.69
CA ASP A 228 9.15 16.93 -15.73
C ASP A 228 9.42 16.22 -17.07
N ASP A 229 10.00 16.93 -18.04
CA ASP A 229 10.39 16.35 -19.33
C ASP A 229 11.28 15.11 -19.17
N GLN A 230 10.92 14.04 -19.89
CA GLN A 230 11.65 12.79 -19.97
C GLN A 230 12.52 12.73 -21.23
N VAL A 231 13.46 11.79 -21.25
CA VAL A 231 14.33 11.53 -22.39
C VAL A 231 13.96 10.19 -22.99
N ALA A 232 13.78 10.16 -24.32
CA ALA A 232 13.44 8.94 -25.03
C ALA A 232 14.39 7.78 -24.67
N ASP A 233 13.82 6.59 -24.49
CA ASP A 233 14.49 5.35 -24.11
C ASP A 233 15.22 5.36 -22.75
N ILE A 234 14.95 6.35 -21.89
CA ILE A 234 15.43 6.41 -20.51
C ILE A 234 14.23 6.44 -19.58
N SER A 235 14.06 5.38 -18.79
CA SER A 235 13.01 5.32 -17.77
C SER A 235 13.36 6.15 -16.53
N TYR A 236 12.31 6.50 -15.80
CA TYR A 236 12.38 7.16 -14.51
C TYR A 236 11.69 6.29 -13.48
N GLY A 237 12.35 6.05 -12.35
CA GLY A 237 11.85 5.09 -11.37
C GLY A 237 12.38 5.32 -9.97
N ARG A 238 11.76 4.64 -9.01
CA ARG A 238 12.20 4.58 -7.62
C ARG A 238 13.50 3.80 -7.51
N TYR A 239 14.39 4.25 -6.62
CA TYR A 239 15.64 3.58 -6.34
C TYR A 239 15.91 3.46 -4.83
N PRO A 240 16.07 2.23 -4.31
CA PRO A 240 15.73 0.94 -4.94
C PRO A 240 14.21 0.84 -5.21
N ASP A 241 13.71 -0.31 -5.67
CA ASP A 241 12.25 -0.54 -5.77
C ASP A 241 11.51 -0.12 -4.50
N ALA A 242 10.36 0.54 -4.66
CA ALA A 242 9.59 1.17 -3.58
C ALA A 242 10.34 2.21 -2.72
N GLY A 243 11.55 2.61 -3.09
CA GLY A 243 12.30 3.66 -2.41
C GLY A 243 11.71 5.05 -2.61
N ASP A 244 12.09 5.98 -1.73
CA ASP A 244 11.61 7.37 -1.77
C ASP A 244 12.36 8.25 -2.79
N THR A 245 13.46 7.75 -3.38
CA THR A 245 14.24 8.52 -4.34
C THR A 245 13.91 8.13 -5.76
N TRP A 246 13.50 9.09 -6.58
CA TRP A 246 13.32 8.91 -8.01
C TRP A 246 14.61 9.24 -8.78
N ARG A 247 14.93 8.43 -9.80
CA ARG A 247 16.14 8.55 -10.60
C ARG A 247 15.87 8.20 -12.05
N PHE A 248 16.64 8.79 -12.95
CA PHE A 248 16.76 8.27 -14.31
C PHE A 248 17.56 6.97 -14.25
N MET A 249 17.04 5.91 -14.85
CA MET A 249 17.66 4.60 -14.80
C MET A 249 18.82 4.51 -15.79
N GLY A 250 19.86 3.75 -15.41
CA GLY A 250 20.98 3.44 -16.29
C GLY A 250 20.55 2.70 -17.56
N PHE A 251 19.54 1.85 -17.40
CA PHE A 251 18.80 1.14 -18.44
C PHE A 251 17.40 0.88 -17.90
N PRO A 252 16.35 0.88 -18.74
CA PRO A 252 15.02 0.52 -18.29
C PRO A 252 14.97 -0.92 -17.75
N THR A 253 14.24 -1.14 -16.66
CA THR A 253 14.16 -2.43 -15.95
C THR A 253 12.74 -3.03 -15.90
N PRO A 254 12.05 -3.16 -17.04
CA PRO A 254 10.68 -3.67 -17.05
C PRO A 254 10.61 -5.09 -16.46
N ARG A 255 9.69 -5.27 -15.51
CA ARG A 255 9.44 -6.50 -14.76
C ARG A 255 10.64 -6.98 -13.93
N ALA A 256 11.53 -6.07 -13.54
CA ALA A 256 12.76 -6.38 -12.85
C ALA A 256 13.12 -5.30 -11.83
N GLN A 257 14.07 -5.63 -10.95
CA GLN A 257 14.50 -4.71 -9.91
C GLN A 257 15.27 -3.49 -10.48
N ASN A 258 14.93 -2.30 -10.00
CA ASN A 258 15.67 -1.06 -10.24
C ASN A 258 17.08 -1.13 -9.62
N ASN A 259 18.09 -1.46 -10.43
CA ASN A 259 19.44 -1.79 -9.95
C ASN A 259 20.51 -0.72 -10.20
N ALA A 260 20.23 0.30 -11.02
CA ALA A 260 21.16 1.41 -11.24
C ALA A 260 20.43 2.66 -11.74
N GLY A 261 20.77 3.84 -11.20
CA GLY A 261 20.24 5.12 -11.67
C GLY A 261 21.11 6.31 -11.29
N TYR A 262 20.91 7.42 -11.99
CA TYR A 262 21.63 8.69 -11.80
C TYR A 262 20.65 9.83 -11.46
N LEU A 263 21.14 10.83 -10.70
CA LEU A 263 20.33 11.94 -10.18
C LEU A 263 19.95 12.99 -11.23
N GLY A 264 20.50 12.89 -12.44
CA GLY A 264 20.24 13.82 -13.52
C GLY A 264 21.19 13.61 -14.68
N GLN A 265 20.80 14.12 -15.84
CA GLN A 265 21.62 14.14 -17.03
C GLN A 265 22.32 15.50 -17.15
N VAL A 266 23.57 15.50 -17.61
CA VAL A 266 24.23 16.73 -18.07
C VAL A 266 23.98 16.88 -19.56
N ALA A 267 23.87 18.12 -20.04
CA ALA A 267 23.77 18.38 -21.48
C ALA A 267 24.92 17.70 -22.24
N ASP A 268 24.66 17.35 -23.50
CA ASP A 268 25.66 16.73 -24.36
C ASP A 268 26.97 17.51 -24.33
N THR A 269 28.09 16.78 -24.31
CA THR A 269 29.40 17.42 -24.25
C THR A 269 29.69 18.08 -25.60
N GLU A 270 29.52 19.40 -25.66
CA GLU A 270 29.98 20.19 -26.81
C GLU A 270 31.50 20.39 -26.72
N PHE A 271 32.25 19.72 -27.60
CA PHE A 271 33.67 20.01 -27.81
C PHE A 271 33.80 21.19 -28.78
N SER A 272 34.34 22.32 -28.32
CA SER A 272 34.79 23.38 -29.23
C SER A 272 36.22 23.10 -29.70
N HIS A 273 36.45 23.19 -31.00
CA HIS A 273 37.78 23.15 -31.59
C HIS A 273 38.26 24.60 -31.78
N ASN A 274 39.39 24.96 -31.17
CA ASN A 274 40.10 26.21 -31.46
C ASN A 274 40.92 26.10 -32.75
#